data_AF-A0A4Y8C8L0-F1
#
_entry.id   AF-A0A4Y8C8L0-F1
#
_cell.length_a   1.000
_cell.length_b   1.000
_cell.length_c   1.000
_cell.angle_alpha   90.00
_cell.angle_beta   90.00
_cell.angle_gamma   90.00
#
_symmetry.space_group_name_H-M   'P 1'
#
loop_
_entity.id
_entity.type
_entity.pdbx_description
1 polymer ?
#
loop_
_entity_poly.entity_id
_entity_poly.type
_entity_poly.pdbx_seq_one_letter_code
_entity_poly.pdbx_strand_id
1 'polypeptide(L)'
;TLTKISGVSEIFEGSIISYSNRIKHEWLGISESVLENNGEYSERCVYFMLKGIFKTANPDFALAISGVVGEKDEGKIKSGTIYIGAMFRDGTFIQETLYLDGDREFMQEQAVLATFCLLLKLKPEIFEI
;
A
#
# COMPACT_ATOMS: atom_id res chain seq x y z
N THR A 1 -3.83 9.97 -9.16
CA THR A 1 -3.44 9.13 -10.30
C THR A 1 -4.67 8.53 -10.96
N LEU A 2 -5.37 7.59 -10.32
CA LEU A 2 -6.59 6.97 -10.87
C LEU A 2 -7.71 7.97 -11.17
N THR A 3 -8.06 8.82 -10.21
CA THR A 3 -9.13 9.83 -10.33
C THR A 3 -8.92 10.89 -11.42
N LYS A 4 -7.74 10.93 -12.08
CA LYS A 4 -7.47 11.80 -13.23
C LYS A 4 -7.92 11.17 -14.57
N ILE A 5 -8.22 9.87 -14.59
CA ILE A 5 -8.61 9.11 -15.79
C ILE A 5 -10.13 9.18 -15.96
N SER A 6 -10.60 9.56 -17.15
CA SER A 6 -12.03 9.54 -17.46
C SER A 6 -12.60 8.12 -17.40
N GLY A 7 -13.80 7.94 -16.82
CA GLY A 7 -14.43 6.62 -16.68
C GLY A 7 -13.93 5.78 -15.50
N VAL A 8 -12.97 6.26 -14.71
CA VAL A 8 -12.39 5.47 -13.61
C VAL A 8 -13.39 5.06 -12.53
N SER A 9 -14.53 5.74 -12.42
CA SER A 9 -15.63 5.37 -11.54
C SER A 9 -16.21 3.98 -11.82
N GLU A 10 -15.98 3.40 -13.00
CA GLU A 10 -16.40 2.04 -13.34
C GLU A 10 -15.55 0.96 -12.64
N ILE A 11 -14.34 1.31 -12.20
CA ILE A 11 -13.36 0.34 -11.64
C ILE A 11 -12.79 0.75 -10.28
N PHE A 12 -13.04 1.99 -9.83
CA PHE A 12 -12.47 2.51 -8.59
C PHE A 12 -13.56 3.21 -7.76
N GLU A 13 -14.02 2.53 -6.72
CA GLU A 13 -15.03 3.05 -5.79
C GLU A 13 -14.43 3.98 -4.73
N GLY A 14 -13.16 3.81 -4.38
CA GLY A 14 -12.52 4.65 -3.37
C GLY A 14 -11.21 4.12 -2.82
N SER A 15 -10.70 4.80 -1.79
CA SER A 15 -9.46 4.43 -1.09
C SER A 15 -9.49 4.90 0.37
N ILE A 16 -8.58 4.34 1.18
CA ILE A 16 -8.36 4.76 2.57
C ILE A 16 -6.97 5.36 2.69
N ILE A 17 -6.89 6.57 3.25
CA ILE A 17 -5.62 7.20 3.66
C ILE A 17 -5.47 7.03 5.18
N SER A 18 -4.73 6.00 5.60
CA SER A 18 -4.55 5.63 7.01
C SER A 18 -3.23 6.11 7.60
N TYR A 19 -3.03 7.43 7.61
CA TYR A 19 -1.75 8.05 8.00
C TYR A 19 -1.30 7.65 9.42
N SER A 20 -2.18 7.76 10.42
CA SER A 20 -1.85 7.41 11.81
C SER A 20 -2.12 5.95 12.14
N ASN A 21 -1.40 5.41 13.13
CA ASN A 21 -1.61 4.05 13.64
C ASN A 21 -3.03 3.87 14.20
N ARG A 22 -3.60 4.91 14.82
CA ARG A 22 -5.01 4.94 15.22
C ARG A 22 -5.96 4.66 14.05
N ILE A 23 -5.78 5.32 12.91
CA ILE A 23 -6.64 5.10 11.73
C ILE A 23 -6.40 3.71 11.12
N LYS A 24 -5.15 3.23 11.08
CA LYS A 24 -4.86 1.85 10.66
C LYS A 24 -5.58 0.82 11.54
N HIS A 25 -5.59 1.05 12.84
CA HIS A 25 -6.30 0.19 13.79
C HIS A 25 -7.82 0.27 13.58
N GLU A 26 -8.40 1.46 13.67
CA GLU A 26 -9.85 1.64 13.65
C GLU A 26 -10.49 1.28 12.31
N TRP A 27 -9.86 1.64 11.17
CA TRP A 27 -10.51 1.53 9.85
C TRP A 27 -10.11 0.28 9.08
N LEU A 28 -8.91 -0.25 9.33
CA LEU A 28 -8.40 -1.45 8.66
C LEU A 28 -8.34 -2.67 9.62
N GLY A 29 -8.63 -2.48 10.91
CA GLY A 29 -8.64 -3.56 11.90
C GLY A 29 -7.25 -4.13 12.20
N ILE A 30 -6.19 -3.34 11.98
CA ILE A 30 -4.81 -3.78 12.25
C ILE A 30 -4.59 -3.77 13.77
N SER A 31 -4.21 -4.91 14.34
CA SER A 31 -3.95 -5.01 15.78
C SER A 31 -2.83 -4.06 16.21
N GLU A 32 -2.95 -3.44 17.39
CA GLU A 32 -1.90 -2.58 17.96
C GLU A 32 -0.56 -3.28 18.05
N SER A 33 -0.53 -4.60 18.36
CA SER A 33 0.71 -5.38 18.43
C SER A 33 1.46 -5.46 17.09
N VAL A 34 0.79 -5.20 15.96
CA VAL A 34 1.42 -5.12 14.63
C VAL A 34 2.02 -3.73 14.38
N LEU A 35 1.46 -2.70 15.02
CA LEU A 35 1.84 -1.29 14.84
C LEU A 35 2.86 -0.81 15.89
N GLU A 36 3.04 -1.56 16.98
CA GLU A 36 4.05 -1.29 17.98
C GLU A 36 5.47 -1.28 17.41
N ASN A 37 6.37 -0.51 18.03
CA ASN A 37 7.80 -0.45 17.69
C ASN A 37 8.08 -0.12 16.21
N ASN A 38 7.42 0.89 15.66
CA ASN A 38 7.50 1.29 14.24
C ASN A 38 7.00 0.21 13.28
N GLY A 39 6.09 -0.64 13.74
CA GLY A 39 5.56 -1.76 12.98
C GLY A 39 4.70 -1.34 11.78
N GLU A 40 4.21 -0.10 11.72
CA GLU A 40 3.55 0.46 10.55
C GLU A 40 4.45 0.49 9.31
N TYR A 41 5.77 0.56 9.51
CA TYR A 41 6.77 0.49 8.45
C TYR A 41 7.28 -0.95 8.34
N SER A 42 6.40 -1.87 7.95
CA SER A 42 6.75 -3.27 7.74
C SER A 42 5.89 -3.96 6.69
N GLU A 43 6.42 -5.05 6.12
CA GLU A 43 5.65 -5.95 5.26
C GLU A 43 4.41 -6.49 5.99
N ARG A 44 4.53 -6.76 7.29
CA ARG A 44 3.41 -7.25 8.11
C ARG A 44 2.28 -6.22 8.18
N CYS A 45 2.59 -4.93 8.38
CA CYS A 45 1.55 -3.90 8.36
C CYS A 45 0.88 -3.80 6.99
N VAL A 46 1.66 -3.78 5.89
CA VAL A 46 1.11 -3.74 4.52
C VAL A 46 0.20 -4.95 4.24
N TYR A 47 0.57 -6.15 4.68
CA TYR A 47 -0.29 -7.33 4.58
C TYR A 47 -1.64 -7.13 5.30
N PHE A 48 -1.62 -6.59 6.52
CA PHE A 48 -2.86 -6.31 7.25
C PHE A 48 -3.64 -5.12 6.67
N MET A 49 -2.99 -4.15 6.03
CA MET A 49 -3.68 -3.10 5.27
C MET A 49 -4.44 -3.70 4.08
N LEU A 50 -3.81 -4.60 3.32
CA LEU A 50 -4.46 -5.34 2.22
C LEU A 50 -5.64 -6.15 2.76
N LYS A 51 -5.47 -6.94 3.82
CA LYS A 51 -6.57 -7.71 4.42
C LYS A 51 -7.70 -6.83 4.97
N GLY A 52 -7.35 -5.68 5.53
CA GLY A 52 -8.29 -4.73 6.11
C GLY A 52 -9.26 -4.17 5.07
N ILE A 53 -8.76 -3.78 3.90
CA ILE A 53 -9.61 -3.18 2.87
C ILE A 53 -10.64 -4.16 2.31
N PHE A 54 -10.34 -5.46 2.26
CA PHE A 54 -11.34 -6.49 1.88
C PHE A 54 -12.52 -6.57 2.84
N LYS A 55 -12.33 -6.26 4.13
CA LYS A 55 -13.44 -6.23 5.11
C LYS A 55 -14.30 -4.99 4.95
N THR A 56 -13.70 -3.87 4.55
CA THR A 56 -14.37 -2.56 4.51
C THR A 56 -15.02 -2.27 3.15
N ALA A 57 -14.37 -2.64 2.05
CA ALA A 57 -14.81 -2.31 0.69
C ALA A 57 -14.93 -3.53 -0.24
N ASN A 58 -14.45 -4.71 0.17
CA ASN A 58 -14.52 -5.96 -0.61
C ASN A 58 -14.18 -5.81 -2.12
N PRO A 59 -13.03 -5.20 -2.49
CA PRO A 59 -12.68 -4.96 -3.88
C PRO A 59 -12.24 -6.26 -4.59
N ASP A 60 -12.12 -6.24 -5.92
CA ASP A 60 -11.44 -7.33 -6.64
C ASP A 60 -9.93 -7.30 -6.40
N PHE A 61 -9.34 -6.11 -6.42
CA PHE A 61 -7.93 -5.84 -6.17
C PHE A 61 -7.74 -4.82 -5.06
N ALA A 62 -6.76 -5.06 -4.20
CA ALA A 62 -6.31 -4.17 -3.16
C ALA A 62 -4.85 -3.79 -3.37
N LEU A 63 -4.51 -2.53 -3.13
CA LEU A 63 -3.15 -2.01 -3.12
C LEU A 63 -2.88 -1.34 -1.77
N ALA A 64 -1.66 -1.49 -1.25
CA ALA A 64 -1.26 -0.89 0.01
C ALA A 64 0.20 -0.41 -0.05
N ILE A 65 0.44 0.75 0.57
CA ILE A 65 1.75 1.40 0.64
C ILE A 65 1.93 1.91 2.07
N SER A 66 3.08 1.63 2.67
CA SER A 66 3.50 2.26 3.93
C SER A 66 5.02 2.41 3.95
N GLY A 67 5.53 3.56 4.38
CA GLY A 67 6.97 3.82 4.33
C GLY A 67 7.38 5.14 4.93
N VAL A 68 8.68 5.32 5.09
CA VAL A 68 9.30 6.53 5.62
C VAL A 68 9.74 7.39 4.45
N VAL A 69 9.18 8.62 4.36
CA VAL A 69 9.45 9.53 3.24
C VAL A 69 9.83 10.93 3.74
N GLY A 70 11.03 11.38 3.37
CA GLY A 70 11.53 12.73 3.66
C GLY A 70 13.04 12.75 3.89
N GLU A 71 13.51 13.73 4.65
CA GLU A 71 14.96 13.92 4.89
C GLU A 71 15.49 13.13 6.10
N LYS A 72 14.61 12.55 6.92
CA LYS A 72 14.97 11.94 8.20
C LYS A 72 14.51 10.49 8.29
N ASP A 73 15.35 9.69 8.91
CA ASP A 73 15.04 8.33 9.32
C ASP A 73 13.98 8.33 10.44
N GLU A 74 13.22 7.24 10.53
CA GLU A 74 12.23 7.03 11.59
C GLU A 74 12.72 5.89 12.50
N GLY A 75 13.32 6.29 13.64
CA GLY A 75 14.00 5.37 14.54
C GLY A 75 15.18 4.67 13.84
N LYS A 76 15.02 3.37 13.55
CA LYS A 76 16.04 2.55 12.86
C LYS A 76 15.77 2.40 11.36
N ILE A 77 14.66 2.92 10.87
CA ILE A 77 14.20 2.72 9.50
C ILE A 77 14.67 3.90 8.68
N LYS A 78 15.46 3.61 7.64
CA LYS A 78 16.00 4.65 6.77
C LYS A 78 14.91 5.34 5.98
N SER A 79 15.03 6.66 5.80
CA SER A 79 14.20 7.36 4.84
C SER A 79 14.36 6.73 3.45
N GLY A 80 13.25 6.66 2.70
CA GLY A 80 13.18 5.96 1.43
C GLY A 80 12.88 4.47 1.54
N THR A 81 12.79 3.91 2.75
CA THR A 81 12.27 2.54 2.96
C THR A 81 10.76 2.53 2.83
N ILE A 82 10.23 1.87 1.79
CA ILE A 82 8.79 1.83 1.51
C ILE A 82 8.36 0.39 1.24
N TYR A 83 7.36 -0.05 1.99
CA TYR A 83 6.71 -1.34 1.85
C TYR A 83 5.48 -1.19 0.97
N ILE A 84 5.39 -2.01 -0.07
CA ILE A 84 4.30 -1.99 -1.03
C ILE A 84 3.71 -3.39 -1.20
N GLY A 85 2.43 -3.46 -1.59
CA GLY A 85 1.79 -4.74 -1.84
C GLY A 85 0.52 -4.63 -2.66
N ALA A 86 0.20 -5.75 -3.31
CA ALA A 86 -1.04 -5.96 -4.04
C ALA A 86 -1.68 -7.30 -3.63
N MET A 87 -3.00 -7.36 -3.57
CA MET A 87 -3.77 -8.57 -3.25
C MET A 87 -5.00 -8.67 -4.14
N PHE A 88 -5.29 -9.89 -4.59
CA PHE A 88 -6.49 -10.21 -5.34
C PHE A 88 -7.50 -10.92 -4.43
N ARG A 89 -8.79 -10.84 -4.78
CA ARG A 89 -9.91 -11.39 -3.98
C ARG A 89 -9.86 -12.88 -3.68
N ASP A 90 -9.10 -13.67 -4.45
CA ASP A 90 -8.86 -15.09 -4.17
C ASP A 90 -7.84 -15.33 -3.04
N GLY A 91 -7.26 -14.25 -2.49
CA GLY A 91 -6.27 -14.28 -1.42
C GLY A 91 -4.82 -14.28 -1.91
N THR A 92 -4.56 -14.39 -3.22
CA THR A 92 -3.21 -14.26 -3.79
C THR A 92 -2.70 -12.84 -3.54
N PHE A 93 -1.45 -12.72 -3.13
CA PHE A 93 -0.84 -11.41 -2.88
C PHE A 93 0.66 -11.43 -3.19
N ILE A 94 1.21 -10.24 -3.43
CA ILE A 94 2.64 -9.98 -3.62
C ILE A 94 3.02 -8.74 -2.82
N GLN A 95 4.23 -8.73 -2.26
CA GLN A 95 4.79 -7.60 -1.54
C GLN A 95 6.24 -7.39 -1.98
N GLU A 96 6.66 -6.14 -2.00
CA GLU A 96 8.06 -5.77 -2.21
C GLU A 96 8.44 -4.64 -1.23
N THR A 97 9.72 -4.57 -0.88
CA THR A 97 10.30 -3.44 -0.15
C THR A 97 11.18 -2.63 -1.09
N LEU A 98 10.91 -1.34 -1.19
CA LEU A 98 11.68 -0.38 -1.97
C LEU A 98 12.67 0.36 -1.08
N TYR A 99 13.82 0.69 -1.64
CA TYR A 99 14.82 1.58 -1.06
C TYR A 99 15.07 2.70 -2.07
N LEU A 100 14.39 3.82 -1.85
CA LEU A 100 14.42 4.96 -2.77
C LEU A 100 15.31 6.08 -2.23
N ASP A 101 15.86 6.86 -3.13
CA ASP A 101 16.62 8.08 -2.82
C ASP A 101 16.08 9.23 -3.69
N GLY A 102 16.03 10.42 -3.13
CA GLY A 102 15.40 11.59 -3.74
C GLY A 102 14.54 12.38 -2.77
N ASP A 103 13.82 13.38 -3.29
CA ASP A 103 12.89 14.15 -2.48
C ASP A 103 11.59 13.36 -2.17
N ARG A 104 10.77 13.93 -1.29
CA ARG A 104 9.52 13.33 -0.87
C ARG A 104 8.56 13.04 -2.02
N GLU A 105 8.48 13.94 -3.00
CA GLU A 105 7.56 13.82 -4.13
C GLU A 105 7.99 12.66 -5.03
N PHE A 106 9.28 12.62 -5.38
CA PHE A 106 9.88 11.53 -6.14
C PHE A 106 9.64 10.17 -5.48
N MET A 107 9.93 10.04 -4.18
CA MET A 107 9.73 8.78 -3.44
C MET A 107 8.26 8.33 -3.47
N GLN A 108 7.31 9.26 -3.32
CA GLN A 108 5.88 8.95 -3.37
C GLN A 108 5.44 8.51 -4.76
N GLU A 109 5.89 9.19 -5.81
CA GLU A 109 5.57 8.84 -7.19
C GLU A 109 6.09 7.46 -7.57
N GLN A 110 7.36 7.17 -7.24
CA GLN A 110 7.96 5.86 -7.51
C GLN A 110 7.27 4.73 -6.73
N ALA A 111 6.90 4.98 -5.46
CA ALA A 111 6.14 4.00 -4.68
C ALA A 111 4.78 3.69 -5.32
N VAL A 112 4.07 4.70 -5.80
CA VAL A 112 2.79 4.53 -6.50
C VAL A 112 2.97 3.71 -7.78
N LEU A 113 3.95 4.07 -8.62
CA LEU A 113 4.23 3.35 -9.87
C LEU A 113 4.60 1.89 -9.62
N ALA A 114 5.52 1.65 -8.69
CA ALA A 114 5.94 0.30 -8.33
C ALA A 114 4.77 -0.55 -7.80
N THR A 115 3.85 0.04 -7.05
CA THR A 115 2.64 -0.65 -6.56
C THR A 115 1.68 -1.01 -7.70
N PHE A 116 1.56 -0.17 -8.73
CA PHE A 116 0.83 -0.54 -9.95
C PHE A 116 1.55 -1.65 -10.73
N CYS A 117 2.89 -1.66 -10.77
CA CYS A 117 3.61 -2.79 -11.35
C CYS A 117 3.33 -4.09 -10.59
N LEU A 118 3.21 -4.06 -9.25
CA LEU A 118 2.81 -5.22 -8.47
C LEU A 118 1.41 -5.72 -8.84
N LEU A 119 0.45 -4.82 -9.05
CA LEU A 119 -0.90 -5.19 -9.53
C LEU A 119 -0.83 -5.99 -10.83
N LEU A 120 -0.08 -5.49 -11.82
CA LEU A 120 0.07 -6.14 -13.13
C LEU A 120 0.78 -7.49 -13.02
N LYS A 121 1.81 -7.59 -12.16
CA LYS A 121 2.53 -8.84 -11.90
C LYS A 121 1.69 -9.89 -11.15
N LEU A 122 0.72 -9.45 -10.34
CA LEU A 122 -0.04 -10.34 -9.46
C LEU A 122 -0.99 -11.26 -10.23
N LYS A 123 -1.62 -10.73 -11.28
CA LYS A 123 -2.59 -11.42 -12.14
C LYS A 123 -2.39 -10.99 -13.60
N PRO A 124 -1.23 -11.31 -14.22
CA PRO A 124 -0.95 -10.90 -15.59
C PRO A 124 -2.05 -11.37 -16.56
N GLU A 125 -2.66 -12.53 -16.31
CA GLU A 125 -3.73 -13.11 -17.13
C GLU A 125 -5.01 -12.26 -17.21
N ILE A 126 -5.21 -11.31 -16.29
CA ILE A 126 -6.34 -10.37 -16.32
C ILE A 126 -6.05 -9.16 -17.23
N PHE A 127 -4.76 -8.84 -17.44
CA PHE A 127 -4.31 -7.65 -18.16
C PHE A 127 -3.72 -7.94 -19.54
N GLU A 128 -3.55 -9.22 -19.89
CA GLU A 128 -3.20 -9.62 -21.25
C GLU A 128 -4.38 -9.35 -22.19
N ILE A 129 -4.16 -8.47 -23.18
CA ILE A 129 -5.08 -8.14 -24.28
C ILE A 129 -4.69 -8.95 -25.51
#